data_AF-A0A2N1QJA7-F1
#
_entry.id   AF-A0A2N1QJA7-F1
#
_cell.length_a   1.000
_cell.length_b   1.000
_cell.length_c   1.000
_cell.angle_alpha   90.00
_cell.angle_beta   90.00
_cell.angle_gamma   90.00
#
_symmetry.space_group_name_H-M   'P 1'
#
loop_
_entity.id
_entity.type
_entity.pdbx_description
1 polymer ?
#
loop_
_entity_poly.entity_id
_entity_poly.type
_entity_poly.pdbx_seq_one_letter_code
_entity_poly.pdbx_strand_id
1 'polypeptide(L)'
;MTSILTDSEWQIMRVLWEKSPVSAIDIMKSLIDIKAWSITTVKTFLARLVNKQMITFEEHGKMFLYSPKLTERDCVIAEMKQIINRIYGGKVLFQSNHFEFFGFDNPTLIQRLAHHLESIYERINKRYNVTFVEKQQVYLYYTKSRFHSALGLMTSPDWLRASWEWDILHLAPEESFDDITIESAASMVWMQEILFTKYPEKPYWLLQGIASVESNIINESRLNKAMAYELPTLNINTVKNLSSRYDLFKVNHGYELSSVVVEYIIETYGWDSVLLFNGSSKNYQSVFGCDETEFWEGWVNYVHSRFTKKEGL
;
A
#
# COMPACT_ATOMS: atom_id res chain seq x y z
N MET A 1 11.07 24.32 -11.58
CA MET A 1 10.71 23.08 -10.85
C MET A 1 10.64 23.45 -9.39
N THR A 2 9.51 23.21 -8.73
CA THR A 2 9.35 23.49 -7.29
C THR A 2 9.25 22.18 -6.55
N SER A 3 10.38 21.45 -6.53
CA SER A 3 10.55 20.28 -5.66
C SER A 3 10.25 20.66 -4.21
N ILE A 4 9.71 19.73 -3.43
CA ILE A 4 9.40 19.99 -2.01
C ILE A 4 10.68 20.33 -1.22
N LEU A 5 11.82 19.77 -1.64
CA LEU A 5 13.14 19.91 -1.02
C LEU A 5 14.18 20.13 -2.13
N THR A 6 14.98 21.19 -2.00
CA THR A 6 16.14 21.37 -2.88
C THR A 6 17.19 20.27 -2.63
N ASP A 7 18.10 20.02 -3.58
CA ASP A 7 19.18 19.04 -3.41
C ASP A 7 19.97 19.23 -2.10
N SER A 8 20.16 20.48 -1.68
CA SER A 8 20.88 20.79 -0.44
C SER A 8 20.04 20.52 0.81
N GLU A 9 18.73 20.72 0.74
CA GLU A 9 17.80 20.38 1.82
C GLU A 9 17.65 18.85 1.96
N TRP A 10 17.63 18.11 0.84
CA TRP A 10 17.68 16.63 0.86
C TRP A 10 18.91 16.10 1.59
N GLN A 11 20.09 16.69 1.36
CA GLN A 11 21.33 16.28 2.04
C GLN A 11 21.22 16.45 3.56
N ILE A 12 20.60 17.53 4.03
CA ILE A 12 20.39 17.76 5.47
C ILE A 12 19.35 16.81 6.04
N MET A 13 18.23 16.60 5.34
CA MET A 13 17.18 15.68 5.79
C MET A 13 17.70 14.25 5.93
N ARG A 14 18.58 13.77 5.04
CA ARG A 14 19.22 12.44 5.17
C ARG A 14 19.99 12.29 6.48
N VAL A 15 20.76 13.30 6.87
CA VAL A 15 21.48 13.27 8.16
C VAL A 15 20.49 13.28 9.33
N LEU A 16 19.41 14.06 9.22
CA LEU A 16 18.38 14.12 10.25
C LEU A 16 17.63 12.80 10.42
N TRP A 17 17.25 12.12 9.33
CA TRP A 17 16.58 10.82 9.41
C TRP A 17 17.47 9.72 9.99
N GLU A 18 18.78 9.80 9.80
CA GLU A 18 19.73 8.82 10.33
C GLU A 18 20.12 9.09 11.80
N LYS A 19 20.30 10.36 12.18
CA LYS A 19 20.99 10.74 13.42
C LYS A 19 20.21 11.67 14.35
N SER A 20 18.93 11.91 14.11
CA SER A 20 18.15 12.83 14.97
C SER A 20 18.02 12.32 16.41
N PRO A 21 17.98 13.23 17.41
CA PRO A 21 18.17 14.69 17.28
C PRO A 21 19.65 15.07 17.07
N VAL A 22 19.94 16.06 16.22
CA VAL A 22 21.33 16.43 15.87
C VAL A 22 21.53 17.94 15.76
N SER A 23 22.73 18.42 16.16
CA SER A 23 23.08 19.83 16.09
C SER A 23 23.49 20.27 14.67
N ALA A 24 23.38 21.57 14.38
CA ALA A 24 23.87 22.12 13.10
C ALA A 24 25.37 21.85 12.86
N ILE A 25 26.17 21.77 13.92
CA ILE A 25 27.61 21.49 13.83
C ILE A 25 27.85 20.04 13.41
N ASP A 26 27.08 19.11 13.97
CA ASP A 26 27.25 17.69 13.67
C ASP A 26 26.67 17.31 12.31
N ILE A 27 25.63 18.03 11.85
CA ILE A 27 25.17 17.98 10.45
C ILE A 27 26.29 18.43 9.51
N MET A 28 26.91 19.59 9.79
CA MET A 28 28.02 20.11 8.99
C MET A 28 29.18 19.11 8.91
N LYS A 29 29.56 18.50 10.05
CA LYS A 29 30.60 17.47 10.09
C LYS A 29 30.21 16.22 9.30
N SER A 30 28.97 15.76 9.41
CA SER A 30 28.48 14.58 8.68
C SER A 30 28.48 14.75 7.16
N LEU A 31 28.44 16.00 6.68
CA LEU A 31 28.42 16.31 5.25
C LEU A 31 29.79 16.76 4.71
N ILE A 32 30.84 16.82 5.52
CA ILE A 32 32.11 17.44 5.13
C ILE A 32 32.74 16.80 3.89
N ASP A 33 32.64 15.47 3.78
CA ASP A 33 33.21 14.68 2.67
C ASP A 33 32.36 14.75 1.40
N ILE A 34 31.08 15.13 1.52
CA ILE A 34 30.15 15.31 0.40
C ILE A 34 30.22 16.77 -0.10
N LYS A 35 30.17 17.71 0.84
CA LYS A 35 30.15 19.15 0.60
C LYS A 35 30.59 19.91 1.85
N ALA A 36 31.73 20.58 1.77
CA ALA A 36 32.31 21.37 2.86
C ALA A 36 31.55 22.70 3.10
N TRP A 37 30.30 22.62 3.55
CA TRP A 37 29.51 23.79 3.90
C TRP A 37 29.97 24.45 5.19
N SER A 38 29.85 25.78 5.25
CA SER A 38 30.00 26.51 6.51
C SER A 38 28.83 26.25 7.45
N ILE A 39 29.05 26.41 8.75
CA ILE A 39 27.98 26.30 9.76
C ILE A 39 26.82 27.28 9.49
N THR A 40 27.12 28.47 8.97
CA THR A 40 26.12 29.48 8.61
C THR A 40 25.24 29.01 7.46
N THR A 41 25.82 28.33 6.47
CA THR A 41 25.09 27.73 5.35
C THR A 41 24.15 26.64 5.83
N VAL A 42 24.61 25.74 6.71
CA VAL A 42 23.77 24.68 7.30
C VAL A 42 22.62 25.29 8.10
N LYS A 43 22.88 26.30 8.95
CA LYS A 43 21.84 27.03 9.69
C LYS A 43 20.81 27.69 8.78
N THR A 44 21.24 28.20 7.63
CA THR A 44 20.33 28.81 6.64
C THR A 44 19.36 27.77 6.07
N PHE A 45 19.84 26.58 5.70
CA PHE A 45 18.96 25.51 5.23
C PHE A 45 18.06 24.97 6.33
N LEU A 46 18.56 24.82 7.57
CA LEU A 46 17.74 24.41 8.71
C LEU A 46 16.60 25.41 8.97
N ALA A 47 16.87 26.72 8.92
CA ALA A 47 15.83 27.74 9.05
C ALA A 47 14.76 27.62 7.95
N ARG A 48 15.16 27.33 6.70
CA ARG A 48 14.21 27.09 5.60
C ARG A 48 13.37 25.84 5.83
N LEU A 49 13.98 24.75 6.30
CA LEU A 49 13.28 23.51 6.63
C LEU A 49 12.29 23.68 7.78
N VAL A 50 12.65 24.46 8.81
CA VAL A 50 11.73 24.84 9.90
C VAL A 50 10.57 25.65 9.35
N ASN A 51 10.82 26.64 8.50
CA ASN A 51 9.76 27.46 7.88
C ASN A 51 8.84 26.62 6.99
N LYS A 52 9.36 25.60 6.32
CA LYS A 52 8.58 24.60 5.56
C LYS A 52 7.85 23.58 6.46
N GLN A 53 8.02 23.65 7.78
CA GLN A 53 7.51 22.69 8.76
C GLN A 53 7.98 21.24 8.54
N MET A 54 9.15 21.05 7.92
CA MET A 54 9.73 19.73 7.63
C MET A 54 10.49 19.18 8.85
N ILE A 55 10.99 20.07 9.70
CA ILE A 55 11.80 19.75 10.88
C ILE A 55 11.33 20.60 12.06
N THR A 56 11.65 20.14 13.26
CA THR A 56 11.52 20.88 14.52
C THR A 56 12.88 21.05 15.17
N PHE A 57 12.96 21.87 16.20
CA PHE A 57 14.15 22.01 17.03
C PHE A 57 13.82 22.21 18.50
N GLU A 58 14.76 21.84 19.35
CA GLU A 58 14.71 22.06 20.80
C GLU A 58 15.98 22.77 21.27
N GLU A 59 15.82 23.64 22.26
CA GLU A 59 16.95 24.31 22.91
C GLU A 59 17.61 23.37 23.92
N HIS A 60 18.90 23.12 23.73
CA HIS A 60 19.72 22.34 24.65
C HIS A 60 20.91 23.18 25.12
N GLY A 61 20.67 23.99 26.16
CA GLY A 61 21.66 24.93 26.69
C GLY A 61 21.97 26.07 25.72
N LYS A 62 23.14 26.04 25.08
CA LYS A 62 23.57 27.05 24.09
C LYS A 62 23.47 26.58 22.64
N MET A 63 22.93 25.39 22.40
CA MET A 63 22.80 24.81 21.06
C MET A 63 21.36 24.40 20.78
N PHE A 64 21.01 24.36 19.49
CA PHE A 64 19.75 23.81 19.03
C PHE A 64 19.97 22.40 18.50
N LEU A 65 19.11 21.47 18.90
CA LEU A 65 19.05 20.12 18.35
C LEU A 65 17.84 20.03 17.44
N TYR A 66 18.06 19.52 16.22
CA TYR A 66 17.05 19.44 15.17
C TYR A 66 16.58 18.00 15.00
N SER A 67 15.29 17.83 14.74
CA SER A 67 14.65 16.53 14.49
C SER A 67 13.70 16.63 13.31
N PRO A 68 13.59 15.58 12.47
CA PRO A 68 12.63 15.56 11.38
C PRO A 68 11.20 15.54 11.93
N LYS A 69 10.31 16.32 11.31
CA LYS A 69 8.86 16.26 11.57
C LYS A 69 8.16 15.34 10.58
N LEU A 70 8.69 15.24 9.35
CA LEU A 70 8.24 14.31 8.32
C LEU A 70 9.24 13.17 8.13
N THR A 71 8.73 11.98 7.83
CA THR A 71 9.56 10.81 7.55
C THR A 71 10.18 10.90 6.15
N GLU A 72 11.22 10.10 5.89
CA GLU A 72 11.80 9.99 4.55
C GLU A 72 10.75 9.52 3.53
N ARG A 73 9.90 8.57 3.92
CA ARG A 73 8.79 8.07 3.09
C ARG A 73 7.85 9.21 2.67
N ASP A 74 7.42 10.06 3.61
CA ASP A 74 6.49 11.17 3.33
C ASP A 74 7.08 12.12 2.27
N CYS A 75 8.36 12.47 2.42
CA CYS A 75 9.04 13.36 1.47
C CYS A 75 9.23 12.69 0.10
N VAL A 76 9.59 11.41 0.06
CA VAL A 76 9.72 10.67 -1.21
C VAL A 76 8.38 10.61 -1.94
N ILE A 77 7.30 10.28 -1.23
CA ILE A 77 5.95 10.20 -1.82
C ILE A 77 5.52 11.56 -2.39
N ALA A 78 5.69 12.64 -1.62
CA ALA A 78 5.32 13.98 -2.07
C ALA A 78 6.12 14.43 -3.31
N GLU A 79 7.41 14.11 -3.39
CA GLU A 79 8.22 14.38 -4.59
C GLU A 79 7.78 13.51 -5.79
N MET A 80 7.50 12.22 -5.55
CA MET A 80 7.03 11.31 -6.59
C MET A 80 5.68 11.74 -7.16
N LYS A 81 4.72 12.16 -6.32
CA LYS A 81 3.45 12.75 -6.77
C LYS A 81 3.68 13.95 -7.70
N GLN A 82 4.61 14.85 -7.38
CA GLN A 82 4.96 15.98 -8.27
C GLN A 82 5.55 15.52 -9.62
N ILE A 83 6.42 14.51 -9.60
CA ILE A 83 7.02 13.94 -10.81
C ILE A 83 5.94 13.28 -11.68
N ILE A 84 5.07 12.47 -11.09
CA ILE A 84 3.96 11.82 -11.79
C ILE A 84 3.05 12.87 -12.43
N ASN A 85 2.63 13.88 -11.65
CA ASN A 85 1.84 15.00 -12.14
C ASN A 85 2.48 15.72 -13.33
N ARG A 86 3.81 15.87 -13.34
CA ARG A 86 4.51 16.50 -14.46
C ARG A 86 4.54 15.63 -15.72
N ILE A 87 4.77 14.33 -15.58
CA ILE A 87 5.05 13.41 -16.70
C ILE A 87 3.76 12.85 -17.31
N TYR A 88 2.78 12.52 -16.46
CA TYR A 88 1.57 11.79 -16.85
C TYR A 88 0.30 12.63 -16.85
N GLY A 89 0.40 13.91 -16.45
CA GLY A 89 -0.68 14.89 -16.56
C GLY A 89 -1.37 15.15 -15.24
N GLY A 90 -0.92 16.19 -14.52
CA GLY A 90 -1.42 16.62 -13.21
C GLY A 90 -2.59 17.58 -13.25
N LYS A 91 -3.31 17.67 -14.38
CA LYS A 91 -4.57 18.42 -14.42
C LYS A 91 -5.66 17.54 -13.80
N VAL A 92 -6.27 18.03 -12.72
CA VAL A 92 -7.47 17.41 -12.15
C VAL A 92 -8.57 17.41 -13.22
N LEU A 93 -9.04 16.23 -13.59
CA LEU A 93 -10.15 16.03 -14.52
C LEU A 93 -11.49 16.09 -13.80
N PHE A 94 -11.54 15.49 -12.60
CA PHE A 94 -12.71 15.43 -11.74
C PHE A 94 -12.27 15.27 -10.28
N GLN A 95 -13.13 15.72 -9.36
CA GLN A 95 -12.95 15.49 -7.94
C GLN A 95 -14.30 15.17 -7.29
N SER A 96 -14.30 14.19 -6.39
CA SER A 96 -15.41 13.91 -5.48
C SER A 96 -15.09 14.48 -4.09
N ASN A 97 -15.76 13.99 -3.05
CA ASN A 97 -15.50 14.44 -1.68
C ASN A 97 -14.10 14.02 -1.23
N HIS A 98 -13.71 12.78 -1.54
CA HIS A 98 -12.50 12.15 -1.00
C HIS A 98 -11.46 11.77 -2.07
N PHE A 99 -11.78 11.88 -3.35
CA PHE A 99 -10.90 11.43 -4.44
C PHE A 99 -10.68 12.51 -5.50
N GLU A 100 -9.51 12.50 -6.12
CA GLU A 100 -9.13 13.34 -7.27
C GLU A 100 -8.67 12.47 -8.44
N PHE A 101 -9.18 12.77 -9.63
CA PHE A 101 -8.94 11.97 -10.83
C PHE A 101 -8.08 12.72 -11.85
N PHE A 102 -7.09 12.02 -12.39
CA PHE A 102 -6.08 12.53 -13.33
C PHE A 102 -5.86 11.57 -14.51
N GLY A 103 -5.14 12.05 -15.52
CA GLY A 103 -4.69 11.22 -16.65
C GLY A 103 -5.66 11.21 -17.83
N PHE A 104 -6.21 10.04 -18.17
CA PHE A 104 -7.08 9.85 -19.33
C PHE A 104 -8.49 10.43 -19.10
N ASP A 105 -8.90 11.35 -19.98
CA ASP A 105 -10.19 12.04 -19.92
C ASP A 105 -11.32 11.15 -20.47
N ASN A 106 -11.90 10.35 -19.58
CA ASN A 106 -13.10 9.56 -19.84
C ASN A 106 -14.14 9.82 -18.73
N PRO A 107 -15.04 10.82 -18.91
CA PRO A 107 -15.99 11.22 -17.88
C PRO A 107 -16.89 10.08 -17.39
N THR A 108 -17.32 9.17 -18.27
CA THR A 108 -18.19 8.04 -17.90
C THR A 108 -17.48 7.08 -16.95
N LEU A 109 -16.24 6.71 -17.27
CA LEU A 109 -15.42 5.83 -16.42
C LEU A 109 -15.09 6.52 -15.09
N ILE A 110 -14.67 7.79 -15.14
CA ILE A 110 -14.35 8.58 -13.95
C ILE A 110 -15.53 8.64 -12.99
N GLN A 111 -16.75 8.89 -13.49
CA GLN A 111 -17.93 8.95 -12.64
C GLN A 111 -18.29 7.60 -12.02
N ARG A 112 -18.14 6.49 -12.76
CA ARG A 112 -18.34 5.13 -12.22
C ARG A 112 -17.35 4.85 -11.08
N LEU A 113 -16.07 5.12 -11.30
CA LEU A 113 -15.02 4.91 -10.30
C LEU A 113 -15.22 5.80 -9.06
N ALA A 114 -15.55 7.08 -9.25
CA ALA A 114 -15.82 8.00 -8.16
C ALA A 114 -17.02 7.54 -7.34
N HIS A 115 -18.13 7.18 -7.98
CA HIS A 115 -19.31 6.67 -7.29
C HIS A 115 -18.98 5.40 -6.49
N HIS A 116 -18.27 4.46 -7.10
CA HIS A 116 -17.87 3.22 -6.47
C HIS A 116 -16.99 3.46 -5.23
N LEU A 117 -15.90 4.22 -5.38
CA LEU A 117 -14.95 4.50 -4.30
C LEU A 117 -15.60 5.28 -3.15
N GLU A 118 -16.46 6.26 -3.45
CA GLU A 118 -17.23 6.99 -2.44
C GLU A 118 -18.22 6.08 -1.70
N SER A 119 -18.86 5.13 -2.40
CA SER A 119 -19.83 4.22 -1.78
C SER A 119 -19.20 3.30 -0.72
N ILE A 120 -17.91 2.99 -0.84
CA ILE A 120 -17.18 2.14 0.10
C ILE A 120 -16.39 2.93 1.15
N TYR A 121 -16.28 4.27 1.00
CA TYR A 121 -15.35 5.10 1.77
C TYR A 121 -15.60 5.08 3.28
N GLU A 122 -16.82 5.43 3.70
CA GLU A 122 -17.20 5.51 5.12
C GLU A 122 -17.03 4.17 5.84
N ARG A 123 -17.43 3.08 5.17
CA ARG A 123 -17.33 1.72 5.70
C ARG A 123 -15.87 1.35 5.96
N ILE A 124 -14.98 1.59 4.99
CA ILE A 124 -13.55 1.28 5.08
C ILE A 124 -12.88 2.15 6.16
N ASN A 125 -13.10 3.47 6.13
CA ASN A 125 -12.48 4.37 7.12
C ASN A 125 -12.89 4.04 8.54
N LYS A 126 -14.17 3.73 8.77
CA LYS A 126 -14.66 3.32 10.09
C LYS A 126 -14.03 1.99 10.53
N ARG A 127 -14.00 0.99 9.64
CA ARG A 127 -13.48 -0.34 9.94
C ARG A 127 -12.00 -0.34 10.28
N TYR A 128 -11.23 0.44 9.52
CA TYR A 128 -9.78 0.51 9.69
C TYR A 128 -9.34 1.74 10.48
N ASN A 129 -10.26 2.52 11.06
CA ASN A 129 -9.99 3.74 11.81
C ASN A 129 -8.94 4.64 11.11
N VAL A 130 -9.23 5.01 9.86
CA VAL A 130 -8.33 5.80 9.00
C VAL A 130 -8.96 7.15 8.72
N THR A 131 -8.14 8.19 8.63
CA THR A 131 -8.56 9.53 8.22
C THR A 131 -7.53 10.06 7.25
N PHE A 132 -8.00 10.52 6.09
CA PHE A 132 -7.15 11.10 5.06
C PHE A 132 -7.16 12.62 5.20
N VAL A 133 -5.97 13.22 5.25
CA VAL A 133 -5.82 14.69 5.30
C VAL A 133 -6.04 15.30 3.92
N GLU A 134 -5.56 14.61 2.89
CA GLU A 134 -5.69 15.00 1.48
C GLU A 134 -6.61 14.02 0.75
N LYS A 135 -7.16 14.46 -0.39
CA LYS A 135 -7.92 13.58 -1.25
C LYS A 135 -7.02 12.51 -1.86
N GLN A 136 -7.50 11.28 -1.93
CA GLN A 136 -6.78 10.17 -2.54
C GLN A 136 -6.70 10.40 -4.07
N GLN A 137 -5.49 10.36 -4.61
CA GLN A 137 -5.27 10.55 -6.04
C GLN A 137 -5.51 9.24 -6.80
N VAL A 138 -6.21 9.34 -7.93
CA VAL A 138 -6.52 8.26 -8.86
C VAL A 138 -6.02 8.64 -10.25
N TYR A 139 -5.12 7.85 -10.81
CA TYR A 139 -4.52 8.07 -12.11
C TYR A 139 -4.99 7.02 -13.13
N LEU A 140 -5.69 7.48 -14.16
CA LEU A 140 -6.12 6.66 -15.29
C LEU A 140 -5.11 6.79 -16.42
N TYR A 141 -4.52 5.67 -16.85
CA TYR A 141 -3.54 5.67 -17.93
C TYR A 141 -4.18 5.31 -19.26
N TYR A 142 -3.79 6.03 -20.32
CA TYR A 142 -4.28 5.77 -21.68
C TYR A 142 -3.72 4.48 -22.30
N THR A 143 -2.56 4.00 -21.85
CA THR A 143 -1.99 2.72 -22.31
C THR A 143 -1.37 1.95 -21.15
N LYS A 144 -1.35 0.62 -21.24
CA LYS A 144 -0.63 -0.24 -20.27
C LYS A 144 0.85 0.14 -20.16
N SER A 145 1.51 0.47 -21.27
CA SER A 145 2.91 0.91 -21.26
C SER A 145 3.11 2.20 -20.46
N ARG A 146 2.19 3.18 -20.54
CA ARG A 146 2.27 4.39 -19.71
C ARG A 146 2.03 4.10 -18.24
N PHE A 147 1.09 3.21 -17.92
CA PHE A 147 0.88 2.72 -16.56
C PHE A 147 2.15 2.06 -16.00
N HIS A 148 2.73 1.09 -16.70
CA HIS A 148 3.97 0.41 -16.31
C HIS A 148 5.16 1.37 -16.19
N SER A 149 5.30 2.32 -17.12
CA SER A 149 6.30 3.39 -17.06
C SER A 149 6.12 4.26 -15.81
N ALA A 150 4.88 4.56 -15.44
CA ALA A 150 4.62 5.35 -14.25
C ALA A 150 5.11 4.66 -12.99
N LEU A 151 4.96 3.33 -12.91
CA LEU A 151 5.45 2.49 -11.82
C LEU A 151 6.98 2.23 -11.86
N GLY A 152 7.67 2.69 -12.91
CA GLY A 152 9.08 2.33 -13.14
C GLY A 152 9.30 0.87 -13.56
N LEU A 153 8.25 0.18 -14.03
CA LEU A 153 8.23 -1.25 -14.31
C LEU A 153 8.02 -1.55 -15.80
N MET A 154 8.96 -1.11 -16.66
CA MET A 154 8.81 -1.14 -18.13
C MET A 154 8.57 -2.52 -18.76
N THR A 155 8.95 -3.60 -18.08
CA THR A 155 8.80 -4.98 -18.57
C THR A 155 7.90 -5.82 -17.67
N SER A 156 6.95 -5.18 -16.99
CA SER A 156 6.03 -5.88 -16.11
C SER A 156 5.08 -6.81 -16.87
N PRO A 157 4.64 -7.91 -16.25
CA PRO A 157 3.64 -8.78 -16.83
C PRO A 157 2.31 -8.06 -17.11
N ASP A 158 1.60 -8.50 -18.16
CA ASP A 158 0.33 -7.92 -18.58
C ASP A 158 -0.78 -7.97 -17.51
N TRP A 159 -0.69 -8.91 -16.56
CA TRP A 159 -1.68 -9.03 -15.49
C TRP A 159 -1.55 -7.92 -14.43
N LEU A 160 -0.40 -7.25 -14.33
CA LEU A 160 -0.23 -6.07 -13.48
C LEU A 160 -0.93 -4.89 -14.15
N ARG A 161 -2.13 -4.57 -13.64
CA ARG A 161 -3.06 -3.60 -14.25
C ARG A 161 -3.53 -2.51 -13.28
N ALA A 162 -3.22 -2.66 -11.99
CA ALA A 162 -3.47 -1.65 -10.98
C ALA A 162 -2.32 -1.66 -9.96
N SER A 163 -2.02 -0.50 -9.37
CA SER A 163 -1.05 -0.38 -8.28
C SER A 163 -1.40 0.77 -7.34
N TRP A 164 -0.79 0.80 -6.16
CA TRP A 164 -0.94 1.84 -5.13
C TRP A 164 0.36 2.60 -4.84
N GLU A 165 1.37 2.46 -5.71
CA GLU A 165 2.68 3.10 -5.49
C GLU A 165 2.55 4.62 -5.25
N TRP A 166 3.38 5.11 -4.34
CA TRP A 166 3.45 6.53 -3.95
C TRP A 166 2.12 7.11 -3.48
N ASP A 167 1.30 6.31 -2.80
CA ASP A 167 -0.04 6.67 -2.33
C ASP A 167 -0.93 7.20 -3.48
N ILE A 168 -0.76 6.67 -4.69
CA ILE A 168 -1.59 6.97 -5.86
C ILE A 168 -2.25 5.67 -6.33
N LEU A 169 -3.56 5.71 -6.57
CA LEU A 169 -4.26 4.59 -7.19
C LEU A 169 -4.04 4.66 -8.71
N HIS A 170 -3.08 3.87 -9.18
CA HIS A 170 -2.72 3.77 -10.59
C HIS A 170 -3.58 2.70 -11.27
N LEU A 171 -4.28 3.05 -12.35
CA LEU A 171 -5.16 2.14 -13.10
C LEU A 171 -4.78 2.14 -14.58
N ALA A 172 -4.50 0.95 -15.11
CA ALA A 172 -4.35 0.71 -16.54
C ALA A 172 -5.67 1.04 -17.31
N PRO A 173 -5.65 1.05 -18.65
CA PRO A 173 -6.87 1.24 -19.44
C PRO A 173 -7.95 0.21 -19.08
N GLU A 174 -9.23 0.60 -19.12
CA GLU A 174 -10.37 -0.25 -18.72
C GLU A 174 -10.42 -1.57 -19.48
N GLU A 175 -10.08 -1.55 -20.77
CA GLU A 175 -10.01 -2.75 -21.62
C GLU A 175 -8.94 -3.77 -21.17
N SER A 176 -8.05 -3.37 -20.26
CA SER A 176 -7.08 -4.29 -19.67
C SER A 176 -7.74 -5.23 -18.67
N PHE A 177 -8.91 -4.90 -18.12
CA PHE A 177 -9.61 -5.65 -17.08
C PHE A 177 -10.69 -6.56 -17.67
N ASP A 178 -10.26 -7.70 -18.23
CA ASP A 178 -11.11 -8.66 -18.95
C ASP A 178 -11.72 -9.77 -18.06
N ASP A 179 -11.11 -10.03 -16.90
CA ASP A 179 -11.49 -11.07 -15.93
C ASP A 179 -12.03 -10.52 -14.60
N ILE A 180 -11.89 -9.20 -14.39
CA ILE A 180 -12.32 -8.45 -13.19
C ILE A 180 -12.83 -7.07 -13.62
N THR A 181 -13.49 -6.34 -12.73
CA THR A 181 -13.87 -4.94 -13.01
C THR A 181 -12.76 -3.98 -12.57
N ILE A 182 -12.60 -2.87 -13.27
CA ILE A 182 -11.68 -1.79 -12.88
C ILE A 182 -12.05 -1.20 -11.51
N GLU A 183 -13.34 -1.18 -11.14
CA GLU A 183 -13.82 -0.76 -9.81
C GLU A 183 -13.30 -1.67 -8.68
N SER A 184 -13.35 -3.00 -8.87
CA SER A 184 -12.80 -3.96 -7.91
C SER A 184 -11.28 -3.84 -7.81
N ALA A 185 -10.59 -3.59 -8.94
CA ALA A 185 -9.16 -3.34 -8.95
C ALA A 185 -8.80 -2.04 -8.21
N ALA A 186 -9.54 -0.95 -8.43
CA ALA A 186 -9.37 0.31 -7.71
C ALA A 186 -9.57 0.13 -6.20
N SER A 187 -10.57 -0.65 -5.80
CA SER A 187 -10.81 -0.99 -4.40
C SER A 187 -9.66 -1.80 -3.80
N MET A 188 -9.15 -2.78 -4.56
CA MET A 188 -8.03 -3.62 -4.14
C MET A 188 -6.79 -2.78 -3.84
N VAL A 189 -6.40 -1.89 -4.77
CA VAL A 189 -5.20 -1.06 -4.58
C VAL A 189 -5.39 0.01 -3.51
N TRP A 190 -6.61 0.52 -3.33
CA TRP A 190 -6.89 1.41 -2.22
C TRP A 190 -6.81 0.71 -0.86
N MET A 191 -7.34 -0.51 -0.79
CA MET A 191 -7.20 -1.35 0.40
C MET A 191 -5.73 -1.68 0.69
N GLN A 192 -4.94 -2.00 -0.33
CA GLN A 192 -3.52 -2.24 -0.18
C GLN A 192 -2.80 -1.01 0.37
N GLU A 193 -3.08 0.20 -0.12
CA GLU A 193 -2.50 1.43 0.43
C GLU A 193 -2.79 1.56 1.93
N ILE A 194 -4.06 1.47 2.31
CA ILE A 194 -4.48 1.58 3.72
C ILE A 194 -3.79 0.53 4.59
N LEU A 195 -3.81 -0.72 4.14
CA LEU A 195 -3.36 -1.85 4.94
C LEU A 195 -1.85 -1.87 5.12
N PHE A 196 -1.07 -1.57 4.08
CA PHE A 196 0.39 -1.54 4.16
C PHE A 196 0.91 -0.34 4.95
N THR A 197 0.21 0.79 4.89
CA THR A 197 0.56 1.97 5.69
C THR A 197 0.17 1.77 7.16
N LYS A 198 -0.98 1.18 7.45
CA LYS A 198 -1.50 1.04 8.82
C LYS A 198 -0.96 -0.17 9.58
N TYR A 199 -0.72 -1.28 8.89
CA TYR A 199 -0.34 -2.56 9.49
C TYR A 199 0.94 -3.15 8.84
N PRO A 200 2.05 -2.39 8.79
CA PRO A 200 3.27 -2.83 8.14
C PRO A 200 3.90 -4.08 8.77
N GLU A 201 3.51 -4.43 10.00
CA GLU A 201 3.98 -5.61 10.73
C GLU A 201 3.27 -6.91 10.32
N LYS A 202 2.08 -6.83 9.69
CA LYS A 202 1.32 -8.02 9.31
C LYS A 202 1.98 -8.72 8.13
N PRO A 203 1.87 -10.06 8.03
CA PRO A 203 2.45 -10.79 6.92
C PRO A 203 1.77 -10.41 5.60
N TYR A 204 2.57 -10.38 4.53
CA TYR A 204 2.13 -9.98 3.19
C TYR A 204 0.87 -10.73 2.74
N TRP A 205 0.81 -12.05 2.92
CA TRP A 205 -0.35 -12.86 2.52
C TRP A 205 -1.64 -12.39 3.21
N LEU A 206 -1.57 -12.00 4.49
CA LEU A 206 -2.74 -11.57 5.25
C LEU A 206 -3.25 -10.22 4.73
N LEU A 207 -2.33 -9.27 4.49
CA LEU A 207 -2.68 -7.97 3.90
C LEU A 207 -3.34 -8.14 2.53
N GLN A 208 -2.79 -9.04 1.69
CA GLN A 208 -3.36 -9.34 0.38
C GLN A 208 -4.71 -10.05 0.45
N GLY A 209 -4.89 -10.98 1.40
CA GLY A 209 -6.16 -11.67 1.63
C GLY A 209 -7.26 -10.71 2.07
N ILE A 210 -6.95 -9.82 3.02
CA ILE A 210 -7.90 -8.80 3.51
C ILE A 210 -8.30 -7.87 2.36
N ALA A 211 -7.31 -7.36 1.61
CA ALA A 211 -7.59 -6.49 0.46
C ALA A 211 -8.45 -7.21 -0.60
N SER A 212 -8.20 -8.50 -0.85
CA SER A 212 -8.94 -9.29 -1.84
C SER A 212 -10.41 -9.50 -1.43
N VAL A 213 -10.66 -9.81 -0.15
CA VAL A 213 -12.01 -9.97 0.40
C VAL A 213 -12.76 -8.63 0.41
N GLU A 214 -12.11 -7.56 0.88
CA GLU A 214 -12.72 -6.22 0.96
C GLU A 214 -13.07 -5.62 -0.40
N SER A 215 -12.26 -5.90 -1.42
CA SER A 215 -12.46 -5.39 -2.78
C SER A 215 -13.38 -6.25 -3.63
N ASN A 216 -13.71 -7.47 -3.18
CA ASN A 216 -14.45 -8.47 -3.94
C ASN A 216 -13.84 -8.71 -5.34
N ILE A 217 -12.51 -8.62 -5.46
CA ILE A 217 -11.79 -8.75 -6.74
C ILE A 217 -11.72 -10.20 -7.26
N ILE A 218 -11.84 -11.18 -6.36
CA ILE A 218 -11.77 -12.60 -6.69
C ILE A 218 -13.19 -13.16 -6.77
N ASN A 219 -13.67 -13.41 -7.98
CA ASN A 219 -14.97 -14.05 -8.17
C ASN A 219 -14.92 -15.56 -7.89
N GLU A 220 -16.09 -16.17 -7.66
CA GLU A 220 -16.22 -17.58 -7.28
C GLU A 220 -15.64 -18.52 -8.35
N SER A 221 -15.76 -18.20 -9.64
CA SER A 221 -15.22 -19.04 -10.72
C SER A 221 -13.69 -19.09 -10.69
N ARG A 222 -13.04 -17.93 -10.54
CA ARG A 222 -11.58 -17.81 -10.40
C ARG A 222 -11.10 -18.52 -9.14
N LEU A 223 -11.81 -18.35 -8.03
CA LEU A 223 -11.49 -19.01 -6.76
C LEU A 223 -11.57 -20.54 -6.88
N ASN A 224 -12.65 -21.07 -7.44
CA ASN A 224 -12.83 -22.51 -7.63
C ASN A 224 -11.75 -23.12 -8.53
N LYS A 225 -11.34 -22.42 -9.60
CA LYS A 225 -10.25 -22.89 -10.48
C LYS A 225 -8.92 -22.97 -9.73
N ALA A 226 -8.58 -21.96 -8.94
CA ALA A 226 -7.36 -21.96 -8.13
C ALA A 226 -7.39 -23.07 -7.07
N MET A 227 -8.51 -23.22 -6.35
CA MET A 227 -8.63 -24.27 -5.33
C MET A 227 -8.58 -25.67 -5.92
N ALA A 228 -9.19 -25.91 -7.09
CA ALA A 228 -9.07 -27.20 -7.78
C ALA A 228 -7.61 -27.58 -8.09
N TYR A 229 -6.75 -26.59 -8.37
CA TYR A 229 -5.32 -26.80 -8.60
C TYR A 229 -4.55 -27.05 -7.29
N GLU A 230 -4.86 -26.32 -6.22
CA GLU A 230 -4.11 -26.36 -4.95
C GLU A 230 -4.50 -27.54 -4.04
N LEU A 231 -5.77 -27.96 -4.09
CA LEU A 231 -6.35 -29.00 -3.22
C LEU A 231 -5.51 -30.29 -3.11
N PRO A 232 -4.95 -30.87 -4.20
CA PRO A 232 -4.20 -32.13 -4.11
C PRO A 232 -2.93 -32.06 -3.26
N THR A 233 -2.35 -30.87 -3.10
CA THR A 233 -1.08 -30.65 -2.37
C THR A 233 -1.25 -29.73 -1.16
N LEU A 234 -2.47 -29.30 -0.88
CA LEU A 234 -2.79 -28.37 0.19
C LEU A 234 -2.39 -28.95 1.55
N ASN A 235 -1.66 -28.16 2.33
CA ASN A 235 -1.27 -28.53 3.68
C ASN A 235 -1.08 -27.27 4.54
N ILE A 236 -0.84 -27.48 5.83
CA ILE A 236 -0.72 -26.40 6.83
C ILE A 236 0.37 -25.37 6.50
N ASN A 237 1.36 -25.70 5.66
CA ASN A 237 2.46 -24.82 5.29
C ASN A 237 2.24 -24.10 3.95
N THR A 238 1.19 -24.41 3.18
CA THR A 238 0.97 -23.87 1.83
C THR A 238 0.98 -22.33 1.82
N VAL A 239 0.17 -21.70 2.67
CA VAL A 239 0.10 -20.22 2.74
C VAL A 239 1.34 -19.62 3.40
N LYS A 240 1.88 -20.27 4.43
CA LYS A 240 3.08 -19.79 5.15
C LYS A 240 4.32 -19.69 4.26
N ASN A 241 4.39 -20.54 3.22
CA ASN A 241 5.51 -20.57 2.28
C ASN A 241 5.32 -19.65 1.07
N LEU A 242 4.21 -18.90 0.99
CA LEU A 242 4.00 -17.95 -0.10
C LEU A 242 5.06 -16.84 -0.08
N SER A 243 5.58 -16.50 -1.26
CA SER A 243 6.53 -15.40 -1.42
C SER A 243 5.85 -14.05 -1.19
N SER A 244 6.56 -13.10 -0.58
CA SER A 244 6.13 -11.69 -0.58
C SER A 244 6.38 -10.97 -1.90
N ARG A 245 7.05 -11.62 -2.87
CA ARG A 245 7.28 -11.06 -4.20
C ARG A 245 6.00 -11.20 -5.02
N TYR A 246 5.41 -10.07 -5.43
CA TYR A 246 4.07 -9.99 -6.02
C TYR A 246 3.85 -10.93 -7.22
N ASP A 247 4.87 -11.15 -8.05
CA ASP A 247 4.86 -12.06 -9.20
C ASP A 247 4.76 -13.54 -8.80
N LEU A 248 5.60 -13.99 -7.88
CA LEU A 248 5.53 -15.37 -7.36
C LEU A 248 4.27 -15.59 -6.55
N PHE A 249 3.85 -14.58 -5.80
CA PHE A 249 2.60 -14.60 -5.06
C PHE A 249 1.42 -14.82 -6.02
N LYS A 250 1.36 -14.08 -7.14
CA LYS A 250 0.31 -14.27 -8.15
C LYS A 250 0.35 -15.66 -8.80
N VAL A 251 1.54 -16.13 -9.16
CA VAL A 251 1.74 -17.43 -9.86
C VAL A 251 1.36 -18.60 -8.97
N ASN A 252 1.63 -18.51 -7.66
CA ASN A 252 1.33 -19.56 -6.68
C ASN A 252 -0.07 -19.38 -6.04
N HIS A 253 -1.04 -18.82 -6.78
CA HIS A 253 -2.42 -18.59 -6.33
C HIS A 253 -2.54 -17.86 -4.98
N GLY A 254 -1.57 -16.99 -4.65
CA GLY A 254 -1.43 -16.41 -3.32
C GLY A 254 -2.61 -15.52 -2.94
N TYR A 255 -3.20 -14.79 -3.89
CA TYR A 255 -4.38 -13.95 -3.62
C TYR A 255 -5.59 -14.82 -3.25
N GLU A 256 -5.81 -15.89 -4.02
CA GLU A 256 -6.91 -16.83 -3.85
C GLU A 256 -6.77 -17.63 -2.54
N LEU A 257 -5.59 -18.20 -2.28
CA LEU A 257 -5.33 -18.92 -1.04
C LEU A 257 -5.48 -18.00 0.19
N SER A 258 -4.96 -16.78 0.11
CA SER A 258 -5.03 -15.83 1.22
C SER A 258 -6.44 -15.32 1.47
N SER A 259 -7.25 -15.11 0.43
CA SER A 259 -8.65 -14.72 0.61
C SER A 259 -9.43 -15.82 1.32
N VAL A 260 -9.18 -17.10 1.01
CA VAL A 260 -9.82 -18.24 1.69
C VAL A 260 -9.41 -18.34 3.16
N VAL A 261 -8.15 -18.03 3.51
CA VAL A 261 -7.76 -17.93 4.94
C VAL A 261 -8.54 -16.83 5.65
N VAL A 262 -8.69 -15.66 5.03
CA VAL A 262 -9.44 -14.55 5.63
C VAL A 262 -10.93 -14.90 5.75
N GLU A 263 -11.53 -15.53 4.74
CA GLU A 263 -12.91 -16.04 4.80
C GLU A 263 -13.09 -17.06 5.93
N TYR A 264 -12.17 -18.02 6.07
CA TYR A 264 -12.16 -18.97 7.19
C TYR A 264 -12.10 -18.24 8.54
N ILE A 265 -11.25 -17.21 8.67
CA ILE A 265 -11.17 -16.42 9.91
C ILE A 265 -12.50 -15.73 10.19
N ILE A 266 -13.11 -15.10 9.20
CA ILE A 266 -14.38 -14.38 9.35
C ILE A 266 -15.50 -15.32 9.76
N GLU A 267 -15.62 -16.48 9.09
CA GLU A 267 -16.70 -17.44 9.34
C GLU A 267 -16.56 -18.16 10.68
N THR A 268 -15.33 -18.41 11.12
CA THR A 268 -15.07 -19.19 12.35
C THR A 268 -14.91 -18.30 13.59
N TYR A 269 -14.23 -17.16 13.46
CA TYR A 269 -13.79 -16.31 14.57
C TYR A 269 -14.28 -14.87 14.47
N GLY A 270 -15.00 -14.51 13.40
CA GLY A 270 -15.51 -13.16 13.18
C GLY A 270 -14.47 -12.18 12.63
N TRP A 271 -14.97 -11.06 12.11
CA TRP A 271 -14.13 -10.05 11.45
C TRP A 271 -13.11 -9.39 12.38
N ASP A 272 -13.45 -9.17 13.64
CA ASP A 272 -12.55 -8.53 14.60
C ASP A 272 -11.23 -9.32 14.76
N SER A 273 -11.32 -10.65 14.66
CA SER A 273 -10.16 -11.55 14.68
C SER A 273 -9.20 -11.34 13.50
N VAL A 274 -9.72 -10.95 12.32
CA VAL A 274 -8.89 -10.59 11.16
C VAL A 274 -8.02 -9.37 11.47
N LEU A 275 -8.59 -8.36 12.14
CA LEU A 275 -7.88 -7.13 12.48
C LEU A 275 -6.86 -7.35 13.60
N LEU A 276 -7.22 -8.17 14.59
CA LEU A 276 -6.35 -8.51 15.72
C LEU A 276 -5.18 -9.41 15.32
N PHE A 277 -5.38 -10.32 14.35
CA PHE A 277 -4.36 -11.27 13.96
C PHE A 277 -3.17 -10.61 13.25
N ASN A 278 -1.96 -10.81 13.76
CA ASN A 278 -0.74 -10.20 13.20
C ASN A 278 0.25 -11.20 12.59
N GLY A 279 -0.10 -12.48 12.47
CA GLY A 279 0.79 -13.50 11.91
C GLY A 279 1.84 -14.06 12.88
N SER A 280 1.95 -13.53 14.10
CA SER A 280 2.88 -14.06 15.11
C SER A 280 2.38 -15.38 15.69
N SER A 281 3.27 -16.35 15.89
CA SER A 281 2.96 -17.63 16.54
C SER A 281 2.34 -17.46 17.95
N LYS A 282 2.70 -16.38 18.65
CA LYS A 282 2.14 -16.05 19.98
C LYS A 282 0.71 -15.50 19.92
N ASN A 283 0.22 -15.15 18.74
CA ASN A 283 -1.06 -14.46 18.57
C ASN A 283 -2.21 -15.41 18.21
N TYR A 284 -1.94 -16.66 17.80
CA TYR A 284 -2.99 -17.65 17.53
C TYR A 284 -3.84 -17.94 18.77
N GLN A 285 -3.22 -18.30 19.91
CA GLN A 285 -3.96 -18.64 21.13
C GLN A 285 -4.81 -17.47 21.65
N SER A 286 -4.30 -16.24 21.55
CA SER A 286 -4.99 -15.06 22.07
C SER A 286 -6.13 -14.58 21.17
N VAL A 287 -6.04 -14.81 19.85
CA VAL A 287 -7.05 -14.35 18.89
C VAL A 287 -8.05 -15.45 18.55
N PHE A 288 -7.58 -16.68 18.33
CA PHE A 288 -8.40 -17.80 17.85
C PHE A 288 -8.72 -18.84 18.94
N GLY A 289 -8.07 -18.76 20.10
CA GLY A 289 -8.28 -19.72 21.19
C GLY A 289 -7.64 -21.09 20.96
N CYS A 290 -6.84 -21.25 19.91
CA CYS A 290 -6.13 -22.47 19.54
C CYS A 290 -4.66 -22.18 19.21
N ASP A 291 -3.83 -23.23 19.15
CA ASP A 291 -2.45 -23.06 18.70
C ASP A 291 -2.33 -22.90 17.17
N GLU A 292 -1.13 -22.58 16.69
CA GLU A 292 -0.89 -22.37 15.26
C GLU A 292 -1.18 -23.63 14.43
N THR A 293 -0.83 -24.82 14.92
CA THR A 293 -1.04 -26.07 14.19
C THR A 293 -2.53 -26.35 14.04
N GLU A 294 -3.27 -26.25 15.15
CA GLU A 294 -4.72 -26.44 15.18
C GLU A 294 -5.44 -25.46 14.25
N PHE A 295 -5.02 -24.19 14.22
CA PHE A 295 -5.58 -23.20 13.30
C PHE A 295 -5.43 -23.61 11.84
N TRP A 296 -4.21 -24.00 11.43
CA TRP A 296 -3.94 -24.36 10.04
C TRP A 296 -4.57 -25.69 9.63
N GLU A 297 -4.65 -26.66 10.54
CA GLU A 297 -5.41 -27.90 10.31
C GLU A 297 -6.91 -27.60 10.12
N GLY A 298 -7.47 -26.72 10.95
CA GLY A 298 -8.84 -26.23 10.81
C GLY A 298 -9.07 -25.55 9.46
N TRP A 299 -8.16 -24.69 9.03
CA TRP A 299 -8.20 -24.06 7.71
C TRP A 299 -8.14 -25.08 6.57
N VAL A 300 -7.21 -26.05 6.59
CA VAL A 300 -7.12 -27.11 5.56
C VAL A 300 -8.44 -27.87 5.46
N ASN A 301 -9.02 -28.25 6.61
CA ASN A 301 -10.32 -28.93 6.66
C ASN A 301 -11.45 -28.06 6.11
N TYR A 302 -11.43 -26.76 6.40
CA TYR A 302 -12.36 -25.78 5.85
C TYR A 302 -12.29 -25.74 4.31
N VAL A 303 -11.08 -25.66 3.73
CA VAL A 303 -10.90 -25.65 2.28
C VAL A 303 -11.40 -26.96 1.66
N HIS A 304 -11.06 -28.11 2.23
CA HIS A 304 -11.59 -29.39 1.74
C HIS A 304 -13.11 -29.45 1.82
N SER A 305 -13.72 -29.05 2.93
CA SER A 305 -15.18 -29.06 3.07
C SER A 305 -15.87 -28.19 2.02
N ARG A 306 -15.33 -26.99 1.76
CA ARG A 306 -15.90 -26.01 0.84
C ARG A 306 -15.72 -26.37 -0.63
N PHE A 307 -14.54 -26.86 -1.02
CA PHE A 307 -14.18 -27.00 -2.44
C PHE A 307 -14.22 -28.45 -2.94
N THR A 308 -14.44 -29.45 -2.08
CA THR A 308 -14.61 -30.85 -2.50
C THR A 308 -16.07 -31.22 -2.81
N LYS A 309 -17.04 -30.34 -2.50
CA LYS A 309 -18.47 -30.53 -2.81
C LYS A 309 -18.93 -29.62 -3.94
N LYS A 310 -18.61 -29.96 -5.20
CA LYS A 310 -19.31 -29.44 -6.40
C LYS A 310 -19.12 -30.33 -7.65
N GLU A 311 -18.99 -31.64 -7.48
CA GLU A 311 -19.29 -32.61 -8.55
C GLU A 311 -20.55 -33.39 -8.14
N GLY A 312 -21.71 -32.94 -8.61
CA GLY A 312 -22.96 -33.67 -8.44
C GLY A 312 -24.13 -32.81 -7.96
N LEU A 313 -24.77 -32.12 -8.90
CA LEU A 313 -26.23 -32.07 -9.07
C LEU A 313 -26.54 -31.75 -10.54
#